data_AF-A0A3D0FU68-F1
#
_entry.id   AF-A0A3D0FU68-F1
#
_cell.length_a   1.000
_cell.length_b   1.000
_cell.length_c   1.000
_cell.angle_alpha   90.00
_cell.angle_beta   90.00
_cell.angle_gamma   90.00
#
_symmetry.space_group_name_H-M   'P 1'
#
loop_
_entity.id
_entity.type
_entity.pdbx_description
1 polymer ?
#
loop_
_entity_poly.entity_id
_entity_poly.type
_entity_poly.pdbx_seq_one_letter_code
_entity_poly.pdbx_strand_id
1 'polypeptide(L)'
;NDIRLVKPTLSYREAITPQMSHTLEHWLAHYLRIISPIGNEIVYVGPMGCLTGFYILTFKRYTEKYMRDLVVTALQAILEIDEIPGAKPEECGNYTLFDLESTKRRIPEFISLLNK
;
A
#
# COMPACT_ATOMS: atom_id res chain seq x y z
N ASN A 1 -5.60 5.07 11.07
CA ASN A 1 -5.51 6.17 10.08
C ASN A 1 -6.08 5.68 8.76
N ASP A 2 -6.89 6.49 8.10
CA ASP A 2 -7.43 6.24 6.76
C ASP A 2 -6.41 6.79 5.74
N ILE A 3 -5.84 5.93 4.88
CA ILE A 3 -4.92 6.34 3.82
C ILE A 3 -5.61 6.11 2.47
N ARG A 4 -5.89 7.22 1.78
CA ARG A 4 -6.48 7.20 0.44
C ARG A 4 -5.40 7.44 -0.59
N LEU A 5 -5.19 6.45 -1.46
CA LEU A 5 -4.24 6.57 -2.58
C LEU A 5 -4.93 7.12 -3.83
N VAL A 6 -6.25 7.02 -3.91
CA VAL A 6 -7.08 7.51 -5.01
C VAL A 6 -8.23 8.32 -4.43
N LYS A 7 -8.62 9.42 -5.10
CA LYS A 7 -9.73 10.25 -4.64
C LYS A 7 -11.05 9.44 -4.65
N PRO A 8 -11.93 9.62 -3.64
CA PRO A 8 -13.30 9.11 -3.70
C PRO A 8 -14.02 9.60 -4.98
N THR A 9 -14.93 8.81 -5.53
CA THR A 9 -15.80 9.14 -6.68
C THR A 9 -15.14 9.32 -8.05
N LEU A 10 -13.85 9.01 -8.19
CA LEU A 10 -13.23 8.88 -9.52
C LEU A 10 -13.84 7.69 -10.29
N SER A 11 -13.87 7.79 -11.61
CA SER A 11 -14.50 6.78 -12.46
C SER A 11 -13.82 5.41 -12.27
N TYR A 12 -14.52 4.30 -12.54
CA TYR A 12 -13.96 2.93 -12.43
C TYR A 12 -12.62 2.73 -13.17
N ARG A 13 -12.28 3.64 -14.10
CA ARG A 13 -11.05 3.65 -14.91
C ARG A 13 -9.82 4.17 -14.15
N GLU A 14 -10.00 4.84 -13.02
CA GLU A 14 -8.91 5.45 -12.23
C GLU A 14 -8.66 4.71 -10.90
N ALA A 15 -9.51 3.75 -10.55
CA ALA A 15 -9.37 2.93 -9.35
C ALA A 15 -8.10 2.05 -9.39
N ILE A 16 -7.64 1.60 -8.22
CA ILE A 16 -6.58 0.60 -8.12
C ILE A 16 -7.17 -0.73 -8.62
N THR A 17 -6.49 -1.46 -9.51
CA THR A 17 -6.97 -2.80 -9.89
C THR A 17 -6.83 -3.75 -8.69
N PRO A 18 -7.59 -4.86 -8.62
CA PRO A 18 -7.41 -5.85 -7.56
C PRO A 18 -5.95 -6.35 -7.45
N GLN A 19 -5.28 -6.57 -8.58
CA GLN A 19 -3.89 -7.02 -8.64
C GLN A 19 -2.92 -5.98 -8.08
N MET A 20 -3.11 -4.71 -8.41
CA MET A 20 -2.31 -3.63 -7.84
C MET A 20 -2.59 -3.45 -6.35
N SER A 21 -3.86 -3.56 -5.93
CA SER A 21 -4.26 -3.45 -4.54
C SER A 21 -3.62 -4.54 -3.70
N HIS A 22 -3.60 -5.77 -4.20
CA HIS A 22 -2.98 -6.92 -3.54
C HIS A 22 -1.45 -6.83 -3.52
N THR A 23 -0.84 -6.35 -4.60
CA THR A 23 0.60 -6.03 -4.65
C THR A 23 0.98 -5.01 -3.58
N LEU A 24 0.23 -3.92 -3.48
CA LEU A 24 0.44 -2.88 -2.48
C LEU A 24 0.15 -3.36 -1.06
N GLU A 25 -0.85 -4.24 -0.85
CA GLU A 25 -1.12 -4.83 0.46
C GLU A 25 0.10 -5.57 0.98
N HIS A 26 0.64 -6.52 0.21
CA HIS A 26 1.82 -7.30 0.57
C HIS A 26 3.03 -6.40 0.83
N TRP A 27 3.27 -5.44 -0.06
CA TRP A 27 4.39 -4.53 0.09
C TRP A 27 4.26 -3.61 1.32
N LEU A 28 3.12 -2.95 1.49
CA LEU A 28 2.90 -2.02 2.61
C LEU A 28 2.92 -2.77 3.94
N ALA A 29 2.33 -3.96 4.01
CA ALA A 29 2.39 -4.79 5.22
C ALA A 29 3.85 -5.17 5.56
N HIS A 30 4.63 -5.60 4.58
CA HIS A 30 6.05 -5.93 4.76
C HIS A 30 6.85 -4.69 5.19
N TYR A 31 6.78 -3.60 4.42
CA TYR A 31 7.54 -2.38 4.69
C TYR A 31 7.20 -1.81 6.08
N LEU A 32 5.92 -1.66 6.39
CA LEU A 32 5.50 -1.06 7.65
C LEU A 32 5.86 -1.93 8.85
N ARG A 33 5.73 -3.26 8.76
CA ARG A 33 6.03 -4.16 9.89
C ARG A 33 7.52 -4.43 10.08
N ILE A 34 8.29 -4.53 8.98
CA ILE A 34 9.66 -5.05 9.01
C ILE A 34 10.69 -3.94 8.84
N ILE A 35 10.45 -2.99 7.96
CA ILE A 35 11.45 -1.98 7.56
C ILE A 35 11.26 -0.67 8.33
N SER A 36 10.01 -0.29 8.62
CA SER A 36 9.71 0.99 9.25
C SER A 36 10.12 1.06 10.73
N PRO A 37 10.41 2.26 11.26
CA PRO A 37 10.73 2.44 12.68
C PRO A 37 9.56 2.18 13.63
N ILE A 38 8.35 1.95 13.11
CA ILE A 38 7.13 1.74 13.91
C ILE A 38 6.56 0.31 13.77
N GLY A 39 7.35 -0.65 13.26
CA GLY A 39 6.87 -2.00 12.97
C GLY A 39 6.17 -2.70 14.13
N ASN A 40 6.69 -2.56 15.35
CA ASN A 40 6.09 -3.12 16.57
C ASN A 40 4.74 -2.50 16.96
N GLU A 41 4.40 -1.36 16.35
CA GLU A 41 3.16 -0.62 16.61
C GLU A 41 2.09 -0.92 15.55
N ILE A 42 2.43 -1.60 14.45
CA ILE A 42 1.50 -1.93 13.35
C ILE A 42 0.62 -3.11 13.74
N VAL A 43 -0.68 -2.86 13.87
CA VAL A 43 -1.70 -3.88 14.14
C VAL A 43 -2.17 -4.52 12.84
N TYR A 44 -2.46 -3.71 11.83
CA TYR A 44 -3.09 -4.16 10.58
C TYR A 44 -2.78 -3.20 9.43
N VAL A 45 -2.63 -3.77 8.24
CA VAL A 45 -2.58 -3.08 6.95
C VAL A 45 -3.46 -3.88 6.02
N GLY A 46 -4.45 -3.25 5.38
CA GLY A 46 -5.28 -3.96 4.41
C GLY A 46 -6.08 -3.05 3.50
N PRO A 47 -6.46 -3.55 2.32
CA PRO A 47 -7.10 -2.76 1.29
C PRO A 47 -8.53 -2.41 1.64
N MET A 48 -8.98 -1.25 1.16
CA MET A 48 -10.39 -0.91 1.15
C MET A 48 -11.12 -1.69 0.05
N GLY A 49 -12.30 -2.24 0.36
CA GLY A 49 -13.10 -2.97 -0.64
C GLY A 49 -13.54 -2.12 -1.84
N CYS A 50 -13.52 -0.78 -1.73
CA CYS A 50 -13.78 0.13 -2.84
C CYS A 50 -12.56 0.43 -3.73
N LEU A 51 -11.39 -0.17 -3.44
CA LEU A 51 -10.16 -0.07 -4.23
C LEU A 51 -9.62 1.36 -4.41
N THR A 52 -9.77 2.19 -3.36
CA THR A 52 -9.28 3.58 -3.35
C THR A 52 -8.15 3.84 -2.36
N GLY A 53 -7.81 2.85 -1.51
CA GLY A 53 -6.83 3.04 -0.45
C GLY A 53 -6.73 1.87 0.50
N PHE A 54 -6.15 2.14 1.66
CA PHE A 54 -5.79 1.15 2.68
C PHE A 54 -6.12 1.66 4.08
N TYR A 55 -6.50 0.74 4.96
CA TYR A 55 -6.56 0.98 6.39
C TYR A 55 -5.24 0.59 7.04
N ILE A 56 -4.68 1.50 7.85
CA ILE A 56 -3.53 1.21 8.71
C ILE A 56 -3.95 1.43 10.16
N LEU A 57 -3.89 0.36 10.94
CA LEU A 57 -4.18 0.36 12.38
C LEU A 57 -2.88 0.26 13.17
N THR A 58 -2.75 1.10 14.18
CA THR A 58 -1.59 1.17 15.05
C THR A 58 -2.01 1.17 16.52
N PHE A 59 -1.18 0.63 17.41
CA PHE A 59 -1.46 0.67 18.86
C PHE A 59 -1.44 2.10 19.40
N LYS A 60 -0.48 2.91 18.93
CA LYS A 60 -0.35 4.33 19.29
C LYS A 60 -0.92 5.23 18.22
N ARG A 61 -1.24 6.46 18.63
CA ARG A 61 -1.65 7.52 17.70
C ARG A 61 -0.42 8.20 17.10
N TYR A 62 -0.37 8.24 15.77
CA TYR A 62 0.58 9.03 15.01
C TYR A 62 -0.12 10.22 14.37
N THR A 63 0.65 11.28 14.07
CA THR A 63 0.12 12.40 13.30
C THR A 63 -0.15 11.96 11.86
N GLU A 64 -1.13 12.61 11.22
CA GLU A 64 -1.45 12.35 9.82
C GLU A 64 -0.24 12.59 8.92
N LYS A 65 0.50 13.69 9.15
CA LYS A 65 1.74 13.99 8.43
C LYS A 65 2.75 12.85 8.54
N TYR A 66 3.00 12.35 9.75
CA TYR A 66 3.97 11.28 9.94
C TYR A 66 3.58 10.01 9.18
N MET A 67 2.31 9.60 9.27
CA MET A 67 1.83 8.41 8.56
C MET A 67 1.85 8.59 7.05
N ARG A 68 1.46 9.77 6.55
CA ARG A 68 1.54 10.09 5.13
C ARG A 68 2.97 10.01 4.64
N ASP A 69 3.91 10.68 5.32
CA ASP A 69 5.32 10.68 4.93
C ASP A 69 5.88 9.25 4.90
N LEU A 70 5.52 8.44 5.91
CA LEU A 70 5.94 7.04 5.97
C LEU A 70 5.38 6.19 4.82
N VAL A 71 4.09 6.37 4.46
CA VAL A 71 3.49 5.71 3.31
C VAL A 71 4.15 6.17 2.01
N VAL A 72 4.45 7.46 1.86
CA VAL A 72 5.17 7.97 0.69
C VAL A 72 6.54 7.31 0.57
N THR A 73 7.29 7.18 1.67
CA THR A 73 8.59 6.47 1.65
C THR A 73 8.41 5.00 1.26
N ALA A 74 7.38 4.31 1.78
CA ALA A 74 7.07 2.94 1.39
C ALA A 74 6.76 2.84 -0.11
N LEU A 75 5.92 3.74 -0.65
CA LEU A 75 5.58 3.77 -2.07
C LEU A 75 6.79 4.04 -2.95
N GLN A 76 7.74 4.89 -2.51
CA GLN A 76 8.99 5.09 -3.23
C GLN A 76 9.85 3.83 -3.22
N ALA A 77 9.97 3.17 -2.07
CA ALA A 77 10.82 1.99 -1.91
C ALA A 77 10.33 0.77 -2.71
N ILE A 78 9.05 0.69 -3.08
CA ILE A 78 8.55 -0.39 -3.96
C ILE A 78 9.17 -0.34 -5.36
N LEU A 79 9.64 0.83 -5.82
CA LEU A 79 10.21 0.98 -7.15
C LEU A 79 11.48 0.15 -7.33
N GLU A 80 12.17 -0.15 -6.23
CA GLU A 80 13.46 -0.83 -6.20
C GLU A 80 13.36 -2.35 -6.01
N ILE A 81 12.16 -2.92 -5.77
CA ILE A 81 12.02 -4.37 -5.55
C ILE A 81 11.72 -5.10 -6.85
N ASP A 82 12.29 -6.28 -7.06
CA ASP A 82 11.97 -7.13 -8.21
C ASP A 82 10.97 -8.25 -7.86
N GLU A 83 10.76 -8.50 -6.57
CA GLU A 83 9.87 -9.54 -6.07
C GLU A 83 8.96 -9.00 -4.96
N ILE A 84 7.72 -9.50 -4.92
CA ILE A 84 6.74 -9.13 -3.90
C ILE A 84 6.91 -10.09 -2.69
N PRO A 85 7.15 -9.57 -1.47
CA PRO A 85 7.23 -10.40 -0.27
C PRO A 85 5.95 -11.20 -0.04
N GLY A 86 6.07 -12.51 0.20
CA GLY A 86 4.93 -13.38 0.48
C GLY A 86 4.09 -13.76 -0.75
N ALA A 87 4.58 -13.54 -1.97
CA ALA A 87 3.86 -13.84 -3.21
C ALA A 87 3.99 -15.31 -3.69
N LYS A 88 4.31 -16.25 -2.79
CA LYS A 88 4.43 -17.68 -3.10
C LYS A 88 3.11 -18.43 -2.82
N PRO A 89 2.85 -19.58 -3.47
CA PRO A 89 1.64 -20.37 -3.25
C PRO A 89 1.38 -20.75 -1.79
N GLU A 90 2.44 -20.96 -1.00
CA GLU A 90 2.35 -21.34 0.41
C GLU A 90 2.09 -20.14 1.33
N GLU A 91 2.30 -18.91 0.84
CA GLU A 91 2.28 -17.67 1.61
C GLU A 91 1.06 -16.78 1.29
N CYS A 92 0.40 -17.01 0.16
CA CYS A 92 -0.70 -16.19 -0.32
C CYS A 92 -1.89 -17.03 -0.83
N GLY A 93 -3.10 -16.68 -0.37
CA GLY A 93 -4.34 -17.36 -0.77
C GLY A 93 -4.72 -17.17 -2.25
N ASN A 94 -4.12 -16.21 -2.95
CA ASN A 94 -4.24 -16.05 -4.40
C ASN A 94 -2.92 -15.51 -4.99
N TYR A 95 -1.88 -16.34 -4.95
CA TYR A 95 -0.53 -15.96 -5.36
C TYR A 95 -0.39 -15.53 -6.84
N THR A 96 -1.41 -15.76 -7.67
CA THR A 96 -1.45 -15.32 -9.07
C THR A 96 -2.03 -13.91 -9.27
N LEU A 97 -2.60 -13.30 -8.22
CA LEU A 97 -3.28 -12.00 -8.29
C LEU A 97 -2.33 -10.83 -7.98
N PHE A 98 -1.22 -10.73 -8.69
CA PHE A 98 -0.26 -9.63 -8.52
C PHE A 98 0.03 -8.91 -9.84
N ASP A 99 0.44 -7.65 -9.76
CA ASP A 99 0.89 -6.85 -10.90
C ASP A 99 1.89 -5.77 -10.42
N LEU A 100 3.13 -6.19 -10.17
CA LEU A 100 4.20 -5.30 -9.72
C LEU A 100 4.50 -4.20 -10.74
N GLU A 101 4.55 -4.56 -12.02
CA GLU A 101 4.89 -3.67 -13.12
C GLU A 101 3.90 -2.52 -13.25
N SER A 102 2.59 -2.79 -13.30
CA SER A 102 1.58 -1.73 -13.34
C SER A 102 1.54 -0.95 -12.02
N THR A 103 1.80 -1.61 -10.89
CA THR A 103 1.88 -0.93 -9.58
C THR A 103 2.98 0.12 -9.59
N LYS A 104 4.21 -0.24 -9.96
CA LYS A 104 5.36 0.68 -10.06
C LYS A 104 5.05 1.87 -10.97
N ARG A 105 4.44 1.63 -12.14
CA ARG A 105 4.06 2.71 -13.08
C ARG A 105 3.12 3.75 -12.49
N ARG A 106 2.26 3.39 -11.53
CA ARG A 106 1.29 4.31 -10.91
C ARG A 106 1.77 4.97 -9.62
N ILE A 107 2.91 4.56 -9.06
CA ILE A 107 3.46 5.16 -7.83
C ILE A 107 3.61 6.69 -7.91
N PRO A 108 4.11 7.31 -8.99
CA PRO A 108 4.21 8.76 -9.06
C PRO A 108 2.86 9.48 -8.94
N GLU A 109 1.80 8.89 -9.50
CA GLU A 109 0.42 9.38 -9.39
C GLU A 109 -0.06 9.34 -7.93
N PHE A 110 0.13 8.20 -7.25
CA PHE A 110 -0.28 8.02 -5.86
C PHE A 110 0.44 8.97 -4.91
N ILE A 111 1.75 9.16 -5.06
CA ILE A 111 2.53 10.11 -4.25
C ILE A 111 2.04 11.54 -4.48
N SER A 112 1.77 11.92 -5.74
CA SER A 112 1.22 13.24 -6.08
C SER A 112 -0.13 13.50 -5.42
N LEU A 113 -0.99 12.48 -5.32
CA LEU A 113 -2.28 12.58 -4.64
C LEU A 113 -2.15 12.70 -3.12
N LEU A 114 -1.20 12.00 -2.50
CA LEU A 114 -0.96 12.07 -1.06
C LEU A 114 -0.37 13.43 -0.62
N ASN A 115 0.40 14.08 -1.49
CA ASN A 115 1.06 15.36 -1.17
C ASN A 115 0.16 16.61 -1.38
N LYS A 116 -1.07 16.43 -1.86
CA LYS A 116 -2.07 17.51 -2.00
C LYS A 116 -2.86 17.67 -0.72
#